data_AF-A0A7C2CMY8-F1
#
_entry.id   AF-A0A7C2CMY8-F1
#
_cell.length_a   1.000
_cell.length_b   1.000
_cell.length_c   1.000
_cell.angle_alpha   90.00
_cell.angle_beta   90.00
_cell.angle_gamma   90.00
#
_symmetry.space_group_name_H-M   'P 1'
#
loop_
_entity.id
_entity.type
_entity.pdbx_description
1 polymer ?
#
loop_
_entity_poly.entity_id
_entity_poly.type
_entity_poly.pdbx_seq_one_letter_code
_entity_poly.pdbx_strand_id
1 'polypeptide(L)'
;KRAFDGDKGPNTGGMGAYKDADDKLPFLTAAERECELELAEKIFERWAAKINDNTALRGVPLYLAFMHTGKGIKVLENNSRPGDPEIINILPLLKDDFVEVCFRILEGNLKRVELEKAAAVLTYKVPPTYGGYADAFPERVDKTKVDTPVDLSRAYALAEKYGDRIRVYPGSMEVRDGETYALKSRAVGVLGIGASIEEARQISLEGTRAISGGALWNRTDIAARQHIAQSISHMEQLRRNL
;
A
#
# COMPACT_ATOMS: atom_id res chain seq x y z
N LYS A 1 -3.61 9.93 -4.22
CA LYS A 1 -2.23 9.72 -3.69
C LYS A 1 -1.26 10.45 -4.61
N ARG A 2 -0.24 11.13 -4.09
CA ARG A 2 0.60 12.07 -4.87
C ARG A 2 1.80 11.39 -5.53
N ALA A 3 2.17 11.85 -6.72
CA ALA A 3 3.24 11.26 -7.54
C ALA A 3 4.63 11.46 -6.93
N PHE A 4 4.96 12.66 -6.44
CA PHE A 4 6.33 13.03 -6.09
C PHE A 4 6.54 13.12 -4.57
N ASP A 5 7.81 13.15 -4.17
CA ASP A 5 8.21 13.35 -2.78
C ASP A 5 7.61 14.65 -2.19
N GLY A 6 7.34 14.64 -0.89
CA GLY A 6 6.65 15.71 -0.17
C GLY A 6 5.18 15.87 -0.55
N ASP A 7 4.55 14.79 -1.04
CA ASP A 7 3.16 14.76 -1.49
C ASP A 7 2.84 15.81 -2.57
N LYS A 8 3.76 15.95 -3.55
CA LYS A 8 3.65 16.87 -4.67
C LYS A 8 3.26 16.16 -5.98
N GLY A 9 2.97 16.96 -7.00
CA GLY A 9 2.63 16.47 -8.34
C GLY A 9 1.18 15.98 -8.46
N PRO A 10 0.84 15.37 -9.61
CA PRO A 10 -0.51 14.91 -9.88
C PRO A 10 -0.92 13.75 -8.97
N ASN A 11 -2.22 13.49 -8.92
CA ASN A 11 -2.74 12.27 -8.30
C ASN A 11 -2.38 11.05 -9.16
N THR A 12 -2.05 9.95 -8.50
CA THR A 12 -1.75 8.63 -9.07
C THR A 12 -2.53 7.55 -8.31
N GLY A 13 -2.45 6.31 -8.80
CA GLY A 13 -2.98 5.14 -8.08
C GLY A 13 -2.24 4.84 -6.76
N GLY A 14 -1.04 5.41 -6.58
CA GLY A 14 -0.23 5.27 -5.37
C GLY A 14 1.19 4.80 -5.66
N MET A 15 2.16 5.52 -5.11
CA MET A 15 3.60 5.21 -5.22
C MET A 15 4.10 4.26 -4.12
N GLY A 16 3.25 3.96 -3.15
CA GLY A 16 3.56 3.11 -2.01
C GLY A 16 2.46 3.20 -0.95
N ALA A 17 2.57 2.36 0.06
CA ALA A 17 1.72 2.34 1.24
C ALA A 17 2.49 1.66 2.39
N TYR A 18 1.97 1.79 3.61
CA TYR A 18 2.54 1.14 4.78
C TYR A 18 1.47 0.76 5.79
N LYS A 19 1.82 -0.20 6.65
CA LYS A 19 1.08 -0.65 7.83
C LYS A 19 2.03 -0.60 9.02
N ASP A 20 1.53 -0.20 10.18
CA ASP A 20 2.29 -0.31 11.44
C ASP A 20 2.28 -1.76 11.97
N ALA A 21 3.05 -2.05 13.02
CA ALA A 21 3.02 -3.36 13.67
C ALA A 21 1.64 -3.69 14.27
N ASP A 22 0.96 -2.66 14.76
CA ASP A 22 -0.39 -2.75 15.31
C ASP A 22 -1.49 -2.53 14.24
N ASP A 23 -2.76 -2.67 14.66
CA ASP A 23 -3.95 -2.53 13.80
C ASP A 23 -4.39 -1.06 13.58
N LYS A 24 -3.52 -0.10 13.93
CA LYS A 24 -3.73 1.33 13.73
C LYS A 24 -2.43 2.00 13.31
N LEU A 25 -2.53 3.12 12.60
CA LEU A 25 -1.35 3.91 12.22
C LEU A 25 -0.81 4.70 13.41
N PRO A 26 0.48 5.10 13.42
CA PRO A 26 1.13 5.77 14.55
C PRO A 26 0.46 7.08 14.98
N PHE A 27 -0.20 7.76 14.04
CA PHE A 27 -0.88 9.03 14.27
C PHE A 27 -2.33 8.88 14.75
N LEU A 28 -2.84 7.65 14.88
CA LEU A 28 -4.18 7.36 15.42
C LEU A 28 -4.10 6.90 16.89
N THR A 29 -5.06 7.36 17.68
CA THR A 29 -5.35 6.85 19.02
C THR A 29 -6.20 5.58 18.94
N ALA A 30 -6.28 4.84 20.06
CA ALA A 30 -7.16 3.66 20.14
C ALA A 30 -8.65 4.03 19.96
N ALA A 31 -9.10 5.12 20.60
CA ALA A 31 -10.47 5.60 20.49
C ALA A 31 -10.84 6.00 19.05
N GLU A 32 -9.94 6.68 18.34
CA GLU A 32 -10.15 7.03 16.93
C GLU A 32 -10.26 5.77 16.05
N ARG A 33 -9.45 4.74 16.32
CA ARG A 33 -9.53 3.46 15.61
C ARG A 33 -10.84 2.73 15.89
N GLU A 34 -11.31 2.76 17.13
CA GLU A 34 -12.59 2.18 17.53
C GLU A 34 -13.76 2.90 16.84
N CYS A 35 -13.75 4.23 16.77
CA CYS A 35 -14.74 4.98 16.01
C CYS A 35 -14.77 4.65 14.51
N GLU A 36 -13.61 4.36 13.88
CA GLU A 36 -13.56 3.87 12.50
C GLU A 36 -14.26 2.51 12.34
N LEU A 37 -14.04 1.60 13.29
CA LEU A 37 -14.64 0.26 13.29
C LEU A 37 -16.16 0.33 13.49
N GLU A 38 -16.63 1.09 14.49
CA GLU A 38 -18.07 1.30 14.75
C GLU A 38 -18.78 1.88 13.51
N LEU A 39 -18.13 2.82 12.82
CA LEU A 39 -18.70 3.40 11.60
C LEU A 39 -18.75 2.37 10.46
N ALA A 40 -17.72 1.55 10.30
CA ALA A 40 -17.70 0.48 9.30
C ALA A 40 -18.79 -0.57 9.56
N GLU A 41 -18.92 -1.03 10.81
CA GLU A 41 -19.96 -1.97 11.24
C GLU A 41 -21.35 -1.42 10.98
N LYS A 42 -21.62 -0.17 11.38
CA LYS A 42 -22.91 0.48 11.13
C LYS A 42 -23.24 0.61 9.64
N ILE A 43 -22.25 0.84 8.79
CA ILE A 43 -22.44 0.86 7.33
C ILE A 43 -22.81 -0.55 6.85
N PHE A 44 -22.05 -1.56 7.27
CA PHE A 44 -22.29 -2.96 6.91
C PHE A 44 -23.68 -3.42 7.32
N GLU A 45 -24.08 -3.23 8.58
CA GLU A 45 -25.38 -3.62 9.11
C GLU A 45 -26.54 -2.97 8.34
N ARG A 46 -26.42 -1.67 8.03
CA ARG A 46 -27.43 -0.95 7.24
C ARG A 46 -27.55 -1.48 5.82
N TRP A 47 -26.45 -1.91 5.21
CA TRP A 47 -26.48 -2.51 3.88
C TRP A 47 -27.05 -3.92 3.94
N ALA A 48 -26.63 -4.74 4.90
CA ALA A 48 -27.15 -6.09 5.11
C ALA A 48 -28.66 -6.08 5.36
N ALA A 49 -29.18 -5.12 6.14
CA ALA A 49 -30.61 -4.99 6.39
C ALA A 49 -31.43 -4.57 5.16
N LYS A 50 -30.82 -3.85 4.21
CA LYS A 50 -31.49 -3.37 2.98
C LYS A 50 -31.39 -4.37 1.84
N ILE A 51 -30.28 -5.09 1.76
CA ILE A 51 -30.02 -6.05 0.70
C ILE A 51 -30.61 -7.37 1.16
N ASN A 52 -31.75 -7.77 0.59
CA ASN A 52 -32.41 -9.05 0.87
C ASN A 52 -31.69 -10.23 0.19
N ASP A 53 -30.36 -10.21 0.20
CA ASP A 53 -29.45 -11.21 -0.35
C ASP A 53 -28.13 -11.19 0.44
N ASN A 54 -27.97 -12.17 1.32
CA ASN A 54 -26.77 -12.31 2.18
C ASN A 54 -25.48 -12.59 1.39
N THR A 55 -25.58 -12.93 0.10
CA THR A 55 -24.41 -13.21 -0.74
C THR A 55 -23.81 -11.95 -1.35
N ALA A 56 -24.60 -10.86 -1.46
CA ALA A 56 -24.20 -9.61 -2.10
C ALA A 56 -23.10 -8.84 -1.34
N LEU A 57 -22.86 -9.17 -0.08
CA LEU A 57 -21.80 -8.57 0.76
C LEU A 57 -20.62 -9.52 1.03
N ARG A 58 -20.49 -10.61 0.26
CA ARG A 58 -19.34 -11.52 0.36
C ARG A 58 -18.06 -10.89 -0.22
N GLY A 59 -16.92 -11.26 0.35
CA GLY A 59 -15.60 -10.74 -0.05
C GLY A 59 -15.18 -9.57 0.83
N VAL A 60 -14.71 -8.48 0.20
CA VAL A 60 -14.32 -7.24 0.88
C VAL A 60 -15.27 -6.11 0.46
N PRO A 61 -16.51 -6.10 1.01
CA PRO A 61 -17.52 -5.11 0.64
C PRO A 61 -17.16 -3.70 1.13
N LEU A 62 -16.30 -3.62 2.15
CA LEU A 62 -15.85 -2.38 2.78
C LEU A 62 -14.34 -2.23 2.70
N TYR A 63 -13.89 -1.41 1.77
CA TYR A 63 -12.58 -0.77 1.81
C TYR A 63 -12.82 0.74 1.95
N LEU A 64 -12.75 1.22 3.19
CA LEU A 64 -13.13 2.58 3.56
C LEU A 64 -11.90 3.48 3.65
N ALA A 65 -11.94 4.58 2.91
CA ALA A 65 -10.98 5.66 3.09
C ALA A 65 -11.54 6.65 4.13
N PHE A 66 -10.92 6.71 5.31
CA PHE A 66 -11.31 7.65 6.34
C PHE A 66 -10.59 8.98 6.22
N MET A 67 -11.29 10.05 6.60
CA MET A 67 -10.73 11.39 6.77
C MET A 67 -11.07 11.88 8.18
N HIS A 68 -10.04 12.05 9.00
CA HIS A 68 -10.15 12.67 10.31
C HIS A 68 -10.19 14.19 10.14
N THR A 69 -11.14 14.84 10.81
CA THR A 69 -11.33 16.29 10.73
C THR A 69 -11.51 16.87 12.13
N GLY A 70 -11.40 18.20 12.27
CA GLY A 70 -11.76 18.89 13.52
C GLY A 70 -13.25 18.85 13.87
N LYS A 71 -14.07 18.07 13.15
CA LYS A 71 -15.49 17.82 13.44
C LYS A 71 -15.78 16.31 13.55
N GLY A 72 -14.75 15.49 13.71
CA GLY A 72 -14.85 14.03 13.75
C GLY A 72 -14.50 13.35 12.43
N ILE A 73 -14.67 12.02 12.42
CA ILE A 73 -14.29 11.12 11.32
C ILE A 73 -15.35 11.14 10.22
N LYS A 74 -14.90 11.13 8.97
CA LYS A 74 -15.75 11.02 7.78
C LYS A 74 -15.26 9.90 6.87
N VAL A 75 -16.19 9.23 6.18
CA VAL A 75 -15.85 8.35 5.06
C VAL A 75 -15.72 9.21 3.80
N LEU A 76 -14.57 9.15 3.15
CA LEU A 76 -14.30 9.82 1.88
C LEU A 76 -14.86 9.00 0.72
N GLU A 77 -14.54 7.70 0.70
CA GLU A 77 -14.99 6.76 -0.33
C GLU A 77 -15.04 5.34 0.24
N ASN A 78 -15.82 4.49 -0.41
CA ASN A 78 -15.79 3.04 -0.23
C ASN A 78 -15.47 2.36 -1.56
N ASN A 79 -14.62 1.33 -1.53
CA ASN A 79 -14.46 0.40 -2.64
C ASN A 79 -14.93 -1.01 -2.22
N SER A 80 -15.46 -1.79 -3.17
CA SER A 80 -15.91 -3.19 -2.95
C SER A 80 -14.82 -4.23 -3.25
N ARG A 81 -13.56 -3.81 -3.13
CA ARG A 81 -12.36 -4.64 -3.32
C ARG A 81 -11.20 -4.07 -2.52
N PRO A 82 -10.17 -4.87 -2.22
CA PRO A 82 -8.96 -4.34 -1.60
C PRO A 82 -8.33 -3.21 -2.42
N GLY A 83 -7.77 -2.24 -1.71
CA GLY A 83 -6.95 -1.18 -2.30
C GLY A 83 -5.59 -1.72 -2.74
N ASP A 84 -5.09 -1.19 -3.85
CA ASP A 84 -3.71 -1.35 -4.27
C ASP A 84 -3.04 0.04 -4.15
N PRO A 85 -1.91 0.19 -3.42
CA PRO A 85 -1.08 -0.87 -2.80
C PRO A 85 -1.43 -1.38 -1.40
N GLU A 86 -2.52 -0.94 -0.79
CA GLU A 86 -2.82 -1.23 0.63
C GLU A 86 -2.81 -2.73 0.96
N ILE A 87 -3.45 -3.56 0.14
CA ILE A 87 -3.59 -5.00 0.39
C ILE A 87 -2.24 -5.72 0.41
N ILE A 88 -1.25 -5.22 -0.34
CA ILE A 88 0.09 -5.81 -0.41
C ILE A 88 0.85 -5.61 0.91
N ASN A 89 0.45 -4.65 1.75
CA ASN A 89 1.00 -4.47 3.09
C ASN A 89 0.27 -5.30 4.16
N ILE A 90 -0.82 -5.98 3.81
CA ILE A 90 -1.66 -6.74 4.76
C ILE A 90 -1.57 -8.23 4.47
N LEU A 91 -1.84 -8.64 3.24
CA LEU A 91 -1.98 -10.06 2.88
C LEU A 91 -0.71 -10.90 3.16
N PRO A 92 0.52 -10.38 2.96
CA PRO A 92 1.73 -11.11 3.33
C PRO A 92 1.93 -11.35 4.83
N LEU A 93 1.16 -10.66 5.68
CA LEU A 93 1.15 -10.84 7.13
C LEU A 93 0.03 -11.77 7.60
N LEU A 94 -0.79 -12.31 6.67
CA LEU A 94 -1.85 -13.24 7.03
C LEU A 94 -1.23 -14.54 7.57
N LYS A 95 -1.62 -14.92 8.78
CA LYS A 95 -1.22 -16.20 9.39
C LYS A 95 -2.13 -17.35 8.97
N ASP A 96 -3.40 -17.03 8.74
CA ASP A 96 -4.37 -18.00 8.25
C ASP A 96 -4.07 -18.36 6.79
N ASP A 97 -4.45 -19.58 6.39
CA ASP A 97 -4.43 -19.96 4.98
C ASP A 97 -5.46 -19.11 4.22
N PHE A 98 -5.01 -18.38 3.19
CA PHE A 98 -5.88 -17.48 2.43
C PHE A 98 -7.02 -18.22 1.71
N VAL A 99 -6.79 -19.44 1.23
CA VAL A 99 -7.83 -20.27 0.59
C VAL A 99 -8.89 -20.66 1.60
N GLU A 100 -8.49 -21.02 2.82
CA GLU A 100 -9.41 -21.29 3.93
C GLU A 100 -10.22 -20.04 4.31
N VAL A 101 -9.58 -18.86 4.37
CA VAL A 101 -10.29 -17.59 4.57
C VAL A 101 -11.32 -17.36 3.48
N CYS A 102 -10.99 -17.61 2.21
CA CYS A 102 -11.93 -17.53 1.09
C CYS A 102 -13.11 -18.49 1.24
N PHE A 103 -12.88 -19.76 1.63
CA PHE A 103 -13.97 -20.70 1.87
C PHE A 103 -14.88 -20.23 3.00
N ARG A 104 -14.32 -19.74 4.11
CA ARG A 104 -15.12 -19.20 5.23
C ARG A 104 -15.96 -17.99 4.84
N ILE A 105 -15.48 -17.16 3.92
CA ILE A 105 -16.26 -16.05 3.35
C ILE A 105 -17.43 -16.60 2.51
N LEU A 106 -17.19 -17.59 1.66
CA LEU A 106 -18.21 -18.21 0.82
C LEU A 106 -19.30 -18.90 1.64
N GLU A 107 -18.90 -19.58 2.73
CA GLU A 107 -19.81 -20.25 3.66
C GLU A 107 -20.53 -19.28 4.62
N GLY A 108 -20.08 -18.03 4.72
CA GLY A 108 -20.64 -17.03 5.62
C GLY A 108 -20.32 -17.27 7.10
N ASN A 109 -19.25 -18.01 7.39
CA ASN A 109 -18.81 -18.34 8.75
C ASN A 109 -17.48 -17.67 9.15
N LEU A 110 -16.89 -16.81 8.29
CA LEU A 110 -15.71 -16.02 8.66
C LEU A 110 -16.04 -15.10 9.86
N LYS A 111 -15.31 -15.26 10.97
CA LYS A 111 -15.45 -14.44 12.18
C LYS A 111 -14.29 -13.48 12.40
N ARG A 112 -13.07 -13.92 12.09
CA ARG A 112 -11.84 -13.14 12.23
C ARG A 112 -10.78 -13.70 11.28
N VAL A 113 -9.76 -12.89 11.04
CA VAL A 113 -8.51 -13.29 10.39
C VAL A 113 -7.35 -12.93 11.31
N GLU A 114 -6.36 -13.81 11.41
CA GLU A 114 -5.17 -13.58 12.22
C GLU A 114 -4.04 -13.00 11.38
N LEU A 115 -3.49 -11.87 11.83
CA LEU A 115 -2.33 -11.23 11.21
C LEU A 115 -1.08 -11.37 12.10
N GLU A 116 0.08 -11.35 11.47
CA GLU A 116 1.34 -11.12 12.15
C GLU A 116 1.41 -9.68 12.66
N LYS A 117 1.89 -9.52 13.90
CA LYS A 117 2.24 -8.23 14.48
C LYS A 117 3.58 -7.77 13.91
N ALA A 118 3.53 -7.25 12.69
CA ALA A 118 4.67 -6.70 11.97
C ALA A 118 4.24 -5.49 11.15
N ALA A 119 5.19 -4.59 10.95
CA ALA A 119 5.04 -3.44 10.07
C ALA A 119 5.42 -3.86 8.64
N ALA A 120 4.81 -3.21 7.67
CA ALA A 120 5.04 -3.47 6.26
C ALA A 120 5.09 -2.16 5.48
N VAL A 121 6.00 -2.09 4.50
CA VAL A 121 6.15 -0.92 3.62
C VAL A 121 6.33 -1.41 2.18
N LEU A 122 5.44 -0.99 1.29
CA LEU A 122 5.57 -1.19 -0.14
C LEU A 122 5.99 0.11 -0.81
N THR A 123 7.04 0.05 -1.63
CA THR A 123 7.44 1.13 -2.53
C THR A 123 7.34 0.65 -3.98
N TYR A 124 6.66 1.42 -4.83
CA TYR A 124 6.62 1.15 -6.28
C TYR A 124 7.75 1.85 -7.01
N LYS A 125 8.40 1.09 -7.90
CA LYS A 125 9.22 1.60 -9.00
C LYS A 125 8.37 1.66 -10.28
N VAL A 126 8.39 2.81 -10.96
CA VAL A 126 7.47 3.15 -12.05
C VAL A 126 8.25 3.81 -13.20
N PRO A 127 7.76 3.77 -14.45
CA PRO A 127 8.42 4.45 -15.55
C PRO A 127 8.37 5.99 -15.36
N PRO A 128 9.29 6.75 -15.96
CA PRO A 128 9.29 8.22 -15.89
C PRO A 128 8.00 8.88 -16.40
N THR A 129 7.25 8.21 -17.27
CA THR A 129 5.96 8.71 -17.77
C THR A 129 4.84 8.62 -16.73
N TYR A 130 4.95 7.72 -15.75
CA TYR A 130 3.94 7.59 -14.71
C TYR A 130 3.93 8.82 -13.80
N GLY A 131 2.76 9.44 -13.63
CA GLY A 131 2.62 10.65 -12.82
C GLY A 131 3.34 11.88 -13.38
N GLY A 132 3.73 11.88 -14.66
CA GLY A 132 4.35 13.03 -15.33
C GLY A 132 5.76 13.38 -14.84
N TYR A 133 6.52 12.41 -14.31
CA TYR A 133 7.86 12.66 -13.76
C TYR A 133 8.85 13.13 -14.83
N ALA A 134 8.80 12.56 -16.04
CA ALA A 134 9.65 12.96 -17.16
C ALA A 134 9.41 14.40 -17.63
N ASP A 135 8.19 14.91 -17.46
CA ASP A 135 7.85 16.29 -17.82
C ASP A 135 8.26 17.26 -16.70
N ALA A 136 8.09 16.84 -15.43
CA ALA A 136 8.40 17.67 -14.26
C ALA A 136 9.90 17.74 -13.95
N PHE A 137 10.65 16.67 -14.22
CA PHE A 137 12.08 16.53 -13.91
C PHE A 137 12.87 15.91 -15.09
N PRO A 138 12.83 16.52 -16.28
CA PRO A 138 13.47 15.97 -17.47
C PRO A 138 14.98 15.74 -17.29
N GLU A 139 15.64 16.56 -16.46
CA GLU A 139 17.07 16.46 -16.15
C GLU A 139 17.42 15.25 -15.28
N ARG A 140 16.43 14.63 -14.62
CA ARG A 140 16.61 13.45 -13.75
C ARG A 140 16.31 12.14 -14.45
N VAL A 141 15.91 12.21 -15.72
CA VAL A 141 15.53 11.04 -16.51
C VAL A 141 16.60 10.79 -17.57
N ASP A 142 17.31 9.68 -17.40
CA ASP A 142 18.18 9.16 -18.45
C ASP A 142 17.32 8.53 -19.55
N LYS A 143 17.01 9.32 -20.58
CA LYS A 143 16.16 8.90 -21.72
C LYS A 143 16.74 7.71 -22.48
N THR A 144 18.06 7.47 -22.42
CA THR A 144 18.69 6.32 -23.09
C THR A 144 18.37 4.99 -22.41
N LYS A 145 17.90 5.03 -21.15
CA LYS A 145 17.52 3.85 -20.37
C LYS A 145 16.02 3.58 -20.39
N VAL A 146 15.22 4.48 -20.97
CA VAL A 146 13.79 4.24 -21.14
C VAL A 146 13.61 3.07 -22.12
N ASP A 147 12.65 2.20 -21.83
CA ASP A 147 12.37 0.99 -22.62
C ASP A 147 13.54 0.00 -22.74
N THR A 148 14.46 0.02 -21.77
CA THR A 148 15.47 -1.04 -21.60
C THR A 148 14.95 -2.18 -20.73
N PRO A 149 15.47 -3.41 -20.88
CA PRO A 149 15.13 -4.54 -20.03
C PRO A 149 15.26 -4.21 -18.55
N VAL A 150 14.24 -4.55 -17.77
CA VAL A 150 14.22 -4.41 -16.32
C VAL A 150 14.74 -5.71 -15.71
N ASP A 151 15.82 -5.59 -14.96
CA ASP A 151 16.43 -6.71 -14.24
C ASP A 151 16.03 -6.67 -12.75
N LEU A 152 15.38 -7.75 -12.32
CA LEU A 152 14.94 -7.97 -10.94
C LEU A 152 15.82 -8.97 -10.18
N SER A 153 16.82 -9.58 -10.82
CA SER A 153 17.63 -10.68 -10.26
C SER A 153 18.26 -10.30 -8.91
N ARG A 154 18.89 -9.13 -8.83
CA ARG A 154 19.51 -8.62 -7.59
C ARG A 154 18.48 -8.32 -6.50
N ALA A 155 17.27 -7.91 -6.86
CA ALA A 155 16.20 -7.68 -5.90
C ALA A 155 15.65 -9.01 -5.36
N TYR A 156 15.53 -10.04 -6.20
CA TYR A 156 15.17 -11.39 -5.76
C TYR A 156 16.24 -12.04 -4.88
N ALA A 157 17.53 -11.83 -5.19
CA ALA A 157 18.65 -12.35 -4.39
C ALA A 157 18.65 -11.84 -2.94
N LEU A 158 18.02 -10.68 -2.66
CA LEU A 158 17.87 -10.19 -1.28
C LEU A 158 16.99 -11.09 -0.40
N ALA A 159 16.23 -12.02 -0.97
CA ALA A 159 15.55 -13.06 -0.22
C ALA A 159 16.53 -13.97 0.54
N GLU A 160 17.78 -14.12 0.09
CA GLU A 160 18.82 -14.85 0.83
C GLU A 160 19.16 -14.16 2.16
N LYS A 161 19.07 -12.83 2.20
CA LYS A 161 19.35 -12.00 3.38
C LYS A 161 18.14 -11.84 4.29
N TYR A 162 16.95 -11.67 3.71
CA TYR A 162 15.74 -11.27 4.44
C TYR A 162 14.66 -12.35 4.51
N GLY A 163 14.80 -13.46 3.78
CA GLY A 163 13.75 -14.47 3.63
C GLY A 163 12.43 -13.83 3.16
N ASP A 164 11.32 -14.25 3.77
CA ASP A 164 9.97 -13.74 3.47
C ASP A 164 9.73 -12.27 3.89
N ARG A 165 10.71 -11.63 4.53
CA ARG A 165 10.63 -10.21 4.93
C ARG A 165 10.84 -9.25 3.78
N ILE A 166 11.25 -9.73 2.61
CA ILE A 166 11.25 -8.98 1.36
C ILE A 166 10.43 -9.70 0.30
N ARG A 167 9.59 -8.99 -0.44
CA ARG A 167 8.85 -9.54 -1.57
C ARG A 167 8.85 -8.57 -2.74
N VAL A 168 9.07 -9.09 -3.95
CA VAL A 168 9.07 -8.31 -5.19
C VAL A 168 7.83 -8.70 -5.99
N TYR A 169 7.04 -7.70 -6.36
CA TYR A 169 5.77 -7.86 -7.08
C TYR A 169 5.85 -7.16 -8.43
N PRO A 170 6.20 -7.87 -9.52
CA PRO A 170 6.03 -7.36 -10.88
C PRO A 170 4.56 -7.00 -11.12
N GLY A 171 4.34 -5.85 -11.76
CA GLY A 171 3.01 -5.30 -12.03
C GLY A 171 2.85 -5.00 -13.51
N SER A 172 2.94 -3.73 -13.87
CA SER A 172 2.79 -3.26 -15.25
C SER A 172 4.07 -3.53 -16.05
N MET A 173 4.27 -4.78 -16.45
CA MET A 173 5.42 -5.25 -17.21
C MET A 173 4.98 -6.27 -18.28
N GLU A 174 5.83 -6.47 -19.28
CA GLU A 174 5.63 -7.47 -20.33
C GLU A 174 6.95 -8.19 -20.64
N VAL A 175 6.87 -9.33 -21.32
CA VAL A 175 8.04 -10.06 -21.82
C VAL A 175 8.15 -9.86 -23.32
N ARG A 176 9.33 -9.44 -23.80
CA ARG A 176 9.69 -9.36 -25.22
C ARG A 176 11.02 -10.08 -25.41
N ASP A 177 11.07 -11.02 -26.35
CA ASP A 177 12.30 -11.76 -26.70
C ASP A 177 13.04 -12.39 -25.49
N GLY A 178 12.28 -12.81 -24.46
CA GLY A 178 12.82 -13.42 -23.23
C GLY A 178 13.27 -12.42 -22.16
N GLU A 179 13.20 -11.12 -22.43
CA GLU A 179 13.52 -10.05 -21.49
C GLU A 179 12.25 -9.36 -20.97
N THR A 180 12.31 -8.80 -19.76
CA THR A 180 11.15 -8.13 -19.14
C THR A 180 11.26 -6.62 -19.31
N TYR A 181 10.17 -5.96 -19.72
CA TYR A 181 10.10 -4.52 -19.93
C TYR A 181 8.99 -3.89 -19.12
N ALA A 182 9.19 -2.64 -18.70
CA ALA A 182 8.15 -1.88 -18.02
C ALA A 182 7.15 -1.28 -19.02
N LEU A 183 5.88 -1.37 -18.68
CA LEU A 183 4.79 -0.66 -19.38
C LEU A 183 4.60 0.73 -18.74
N LYS A 184 3.45 1.38 -18.99
CA LYS A 184 3.19 2.78 -18.62
C LYS A 184 2.75 3.03 -17.16
N SER A 185 2.52 1.98 -16.38
CA SER A 185 1.99 2.09 -15.01
C SER A 185 2.99 1.58 -13.97
N ARG A 186 2.52 1.30 -12.76
CA ARG A 186 3.34 0.80 -11.65
C ARG A 186 4.02 -0.51 -12.04
N ALA A 187 5.33 -0.44 -12.32
CA ALA A 187 6.06 -1.52 -12.95
C ALA A 187 6.38 -2.64 -11.96
N VAL A 188 6.90 -2.29 -10.78
CA VAL A 188 7.29 -3.28 -9.77
C VAL A 188 7.18 -2.70 -8.36
N GLY A 189 6.52 -3.41 -7.47
CA GLY A 189 6.44 -3.08 -6.05
C GLY A 189 7.45 -3.91 -5.25
N VAL A 190 8.16 -3.28 -4.31
CA VAL A 190 9.02 -3.98 -3.37
C VAL A 190 8.49 -3.78 -1.96
N LEU A 191 8.10 -4.89 -1.33
CA LEU A 191 7.61 -4.93 0.03
C LEU A 191 8.77 -5.27 0.96
N GLY A 192 8.93 -4.49 2.01
CA GLY A 192 9.70 -4.87 3.19
C GLY A 192 8.76 -5.09 4.37
N ILE A 193 9.10 -6.06 5.22
CA ILE A 193 8.38 -6.39 6.45
C ILE A 193 9.40 -6.36 7.60
N GLY A 194 9.03 -5.75 8.72
CA GLY A 194 9.93 -5.62 9.87
C GLY A 194 9.16 -5.43 11.17
N ALA A 195 9.89 -5.37 12.28
CA ALA A 195 9.31 -5.09 13.60
C ALA A 195 8.83 -3.63 13.73
N SER A 196 9.32 -2.74 12.86
CA SER A 196 8.92 -1.34 12.81
C SER A 196 8.78 -0.84 11.37
N ILE A 197 8.04 0.26 11.19
CA ILE A 197 7.89 0.91 9.87
C ILE A 197 9.25 1.29 9.29
N GLU A 198 10.20 1.75 10.12
CA GLU A 198 11.54 2.13 9.68
C GLU A 198 12.31 0.94 9.11
N GLU A 199 12.28 -0.21 9.80
CA GLU A 199 12.95 -1.42 9.33
C GLU A 199 12.32 -1.94 8.03
N ALA A 200 10.99 -2.05 7.98
CA ALA A 200 10.24 -2.45 6.79
C ALA A 200 10.55 -1.52 5.59
N ARG A 201 10.62 -0.21 5.85
CA ARG A 201 10.99 0.80 4.86
C ARG A 201 12.41 0.60 4.33
N GLN A 202 13.38 0.34 5.21
CA GLN A 202 14.77 0.14 4.81
C GLN A 202 14.91 -1.07 3.88
N ILE A 203 14.23 -2.18 4.20
CA ILE A 203 14.20 -3.39 3.36
C ILE A 203 13.56 -3.10 2.00
N SER A 204 12.39 -2.44 2.00
CA SER A 204 11.69 -2.04 0.77
C SER A 204 12.59 -1.19 -0.14
N LEU A 205 13.26 -0.18 0.42
CA LEU A 205 14.16 0.68 -0.35
C LEU A 205 15.45 -0.01 -0.80
N GLU A 206 15.97 -0.97 -0.04
CA GLU A 206 17.12 -1.76 -0.48
C GLU A 206 16.77 -2.56 -1.73
N GLY A 207 15.60 -3.20 -1.75
CA GLY A 207 15.14 -3.92 -2.94
C GLY A 207 14.80 -3.00 -4.11
N THR A 208 14.20 -1.83 -3.91
CA THR A 208 13.97 -0.90 -5.05
C THR A 208 15.26 -0.39 -5.66
N ARG A 209 16.32 -0.18 -4.85
CA ARG A 209 17.66 0.19 -5.33
C ARG A 209 18.35 -0.93 -6.09
N ALA A 210 18.06 -2.19 -5.77
CA ALA A 210 18.64 -3.36 -6.43
C ALA A 210 18.10 -3.58 -7.86
N ILE A 211 16.94 -3.01 -8.20
CA ILE A 211 16.32 -3.11 -9.53
C ILE A 211 17.01 -2.18 -10.52
N SER A 212 17.41 -2.70 -11.69
CA SER A 212 18.00 -1.92 -12.79
C SER A 212 17.17 -1.98 -14.07
N GLY A 213 17.41 -1.04 -14.98
CA GLY A 213 16.73 -0.98 -16.28
C GLY A 213 15.41 -0.20 -16.28
N GLY A 214 14.85 -0.01 -17.48
CA GLY A 214 13.58 0.68 -17.74
C GLY A 214 13.51 2.16 -17.32
N ALA A 215 14.65 2.77 -16.93
CA ALA A 215 14.72 4.09 -16.30
C ALA A 215 13.72 4.26 -15.14
N LEU A 216 13.42 3.18 -14.42
CA LEU A 216 12.40 3.20 -13.37
C LEU A 216 12.82 4.10 -12.20
N TRP A 217 11.85 4.84 -11.66
CA TRP A 217 12.02 5.71 -10.50
C TRP A 217 10.98 5.40 -9.43
N ASN A 218 11.21 5.84 -8.20
CA ASN A 218 10.28 5.71 -7.09
C ASN A 218 10.33 6.95 -6.20
N ARG A 219 9.27 7.17 -5.42
CA ARG A 219 9.33 8.09 -4.29
C ARG A 219 10.31 7.58 -3.25
N THR A 220 11.06 8.47 -2.64
CA THR A 220 12.06 8.11 -1.63
C THR A 220 11.54 8.26 -0.21
N ASP A 221 10.41 8.93 -0.02
CA ASP A 221 9.83 9.33 1.27
C ASP A 221 8.65 8.45 1.72
N ILE A 222 8.36 7.35 1.03
CA ILE A 222 7.31 6.41 1.44
C ILE A 222 7.61 5.91 2.86
N ALA A 223 6.65 6.14 3.76
CA ALA A 223 6.74 5.82 5.18
C ALA A 223 7.94 6.47 5.90
N ALA A 224 8.44 7.61 5.41
CA ALA A 224 9.54 8.31 6.03
C ALA A 224 9.16 8.86 7.42
N ARG A 225 10.10 8.80 8.36
CA ARG A 225 9.92 9.27 9.73
C ARG A 225 9.43 10.72 9.80
N GLN A 226 9.96 11.60 8.95
CA GLN A 226 9.53 13.00 8.90
C GLN A 226 8.06 13.13 8.51
N HIS A 227 7.58 12.32 7.56
CA HIS A 227 6.19 12.35 7.12
C HIS A 227 5.24 11.82 8.20
N ILE A 228 5.63 10.74 8.87
CA ILE A 228 4.84 10.19 10.00
C ILE A 228 4.77 11.22 11.14
N ALA A 229 5.88 11.88 11.48
CA ALA A 229 5.91 12.94 12.48
C ALA A 229 5.00 14.13 12.12
N GLN A 230 4.95 14.51 10.83
CA GLN A 230 4.03 15.53 10.34
C GLN A 230 2.56 15.08 10.48
N SER A 231 2.24 13.82 10.16
CA SER A 231 0.89 13.27 10.36
C SER A 231 0.50 13.24 11.84
N ILE A 232 1.40 12.88 12.74
CA ILE A 232 1.18 12.93 14.19
C ILE A 232 0.86 14.37 14.62
N SER A 233 1.71 15.33 14.25
CA SER A 233 1.52 16.74 14.62
C SER A 233 0.22 17.31 14.04
N HIS A 234 -0.13 16.94 12.81
CA HIS A 234 -1.39 17.35 12.20
C HIS A 234 -2.61 16.80 12.96
N MET A 235 -2.59 15.52 13.32
CA MET A 235 -3.66 14.89 14.11
C MET A 235 -3.77 15.52 15.51
N GLU A 236 -2.66 15.86 16.16
CA GLU A 236 -2.67 16.61 17.42
C GLU A 236 -3.32 17.99 17.28
N GLN A 237 -3.04 18.72 16.19
CA GLN A 237 -3.69 20.00 15.92
C GLN A 237 -5.20 19.85 15.68
N LEU A 238 -5.62 18.82 14.95
CA LEU A 238 -7.05 18.53 14.74
C LEU A 238 -7.75 18.28 16.08
N ARG A 239 -7.13 17.54 16.99
CA ARG A 239 -7.68 17.25 18.33
C ARG A 239 -7.81 18.48 19.21
N ARG A 240 -6.91 19.46 19.08
CA ARG A 240 -6.99 20.73 19.83
C ARG A 240 -8.10 21.67 19.35
N ASN A 241 -8.56 21.47 18.11
CA ASN A 241 -9.62 22.28 17.50
C ASN A 241 -11.01 21.63 17.61
N LEU A 242 -11.14 20.51 18.34
CA LEU A 242 -12.40 19.88 18.75
C LEU A 242 -12.94 20.55 20.01
#